data_AF-A0A0B7NL70-F1
#
_entry.id   AF-A0A0B7NL70-F1
#
_cell.length_a   1.000
_cell.length_b   1.000
_cell.length_c   1.000
_cell.angle_alpha   90.00
_cell.angle_beta   90.00
_cell.angle_gamma   90.00
#
_symmetry.space_group_name_H-M   'P 1'
#
loop_
_entity.id
_entity.type
_entity.pdbx_description
1 polymer ?
#
loop_
_entity_poly.entity_id
_entity_poly.type
_entity_poly.pdbx_seq_one_letter_code
_entity_poly.pdbx_strand_id
1 'polypeptide(L)'
;MNTDIHRIGLLGLPNELVMYILVNFLDLKDLWCLYQASSELRIFASTVIRTTWKIDIKSSMKVQCRTALIALQEIAKQIVEFPVTSDTKKQAADNNNNKTNCLTVVGCNSEKEQALHQKIISGISSYKHKYVLIEDIDIRNRIRTAVDLIFHHAVFVSAIIRCRHGCPLSNACSWANNSSTETRKTNDSDAHRALAVVMVRLLIKLDASFPSYCREITYTLADNIKAFLEYTGYKLLANQSQQTQQLTLHSISACFDLMGAAFVGKILGDNHVDCAVQRTCELLGASTGKFKSILLTNLLDNWLVMKREVGTSELCRYIKVEIEKNA
;
A
#
# COMPACT_ATOMS: atom_id res chain seq x y z
N MET A 1 -32.38 3.95 49.11
CA MET A 1 -31.58 5.00 48.46
C MET A 1 -31.39 4.59 47.01
N ASN A 2 -32.13 5.24 46.10
CA ASN A 2 -32.05 5.02 44.65
C ASN A 2 -30.72 5.57 44.12
N THR A 3 -29.92 4.72 43.49
CA THR A 3 -28.76 5.12 42.69
C THR A 3 -28.98 4.73 41.22
N ASP A 4 -30.11 5.12 40.66
CA ASP A 4 -30.31 5.12 39.20
C ASP A 4 -29.83 6.48 38.67
N ILE A 5 -28.51 6.62 38.59
CA ILE A 5 -27.92 7.61 37.69
C ILE A 5 -28.18 7.04 36.29
N HIS A 6 -29.15 7.61 35.58
CA HIS A 6 -29.40 7.33 34.18
C HIS A 6 -28.07 7.23 33.41
N ARG A 7 -27.68 6.02 32.97
CA ARG A 7 -26.62 5.84 31.98
C ARG A 7 -27.13 6.37 30.62
N ILE A 8 -27.23 7.69 30.49
CA ILE A 8 -27.48 8.38 29.21
C ILE A 8 -26.15 8.38 28.47
N GLY A 9 -25.89 7.30 27.73
CA GLY A 9 -24.65 7.12 26.98
C GLY A 9 -24.75 5.93 26.06
N LEU A 10 -23.74 5.74 25.20
CA LEU A 10 -23.70 4.66 24.22
C LEU A 10 -23.97 3.27 24.83
N LEU A 11 -23.53 3.05 26.07
CA LEU A 11 -23.69 1.79 26.82
C LEU A 11 -25.06 1.63 27.50
N GLY A 12 -25.93 2.64 27.43
CA GLY A 12 -27.33 2.56 27.83
C GLY A 12 -28.26 2.16 26.67
N LEU A 13 -27.74 2.02 25.45
CA LEU A 13 -28.50 1.54 24.30
C LEU A 13 -28.58 0.00 24.29
N PRO A 14 -29.65 -0.59 23.70
CA PRO A 14 -29.69 -2.00 23.35
C PRO A 14 -28.44 -2.45 22.57
N ASN A 15 -27.94 -3.64 22.89
CA ASN A 15 -26.71 -4.20 22.32
C ASN A 15 -26.73 -4.23 20.79
N GLU A 16 -27.89 -4.47 20.19
CA GLU A 16 -28.11 -4.51 18.75
C GLU A 16 -27.90 -3.13 18.11
N LEU A 17 -28.36 -2.06 18.78
CA LEU A 17 -28.17 -0.69 18.33
C LEU A 17 -26.72 -0.25 18.50
N VAL A 18 -26.05 -0.64 19.58
CA VAL A 18 -24.60 -0.40 19.75
C VAL A 18 -23.82 -1.09 18.62
N MET A 19 -24.10 -2.37 18.36
CA MET A 19 -23.46 -3.12 17.26
C MET A 19 -23.74 -2.48 15.90
N TYR A 20 -24.98 -2.05 15.65
CA TYR A 20 -25.34 -1.36 14.41
C TYR A 20 -24.54 -0.06 14.23
N ILE A 21 -24.40 0.74 15.29
CA ILE A 21 -23.62 1.97 15.27
C ILE A 21 -22.14 1.65 14.96
N LEU A 22 -21.56 0.70 15.70
CA LEU A 22 -20.16 0.30 15.53
C LEU A 22 -19.84 -0.28 14.15
N VAL A 23 -20.75 -1.05 13.56
CA VAL A 23 -20.54 -1.66 12.24
C VAL A 23 -20.62 -0.64 11.10
N ASN A 24 -21.54 0.31 11.19
CA ASN A 24 -21.87 1.18 10.05
C ASN A 24 -21.20 2.56 10.10
N PHE A 25 -20.84 3.04 11.29
CA PHE A 25 -20.38 4.43 11.46
C PHE A 25 -18.93 4.55 11.94
N LEU A 26 -18.31 3.45 12.35
CA LEU A 26 -16.92 3.47 12.82
C LEU A 26 -16.01 2.69 11.89
N ASP A 27 -14.86 3.29 11.59
CA ASP A 27 -13.80 2.61 10.88
C ASP A 27 -12.97 1.72 11.83
N LEU A 28 -12.02 0.97 11.28
CA LEU A 28 -11.18 0.08 12.08
C LEU A 28 -10.36 0.84 13.13
N LYS A 29 -9.99 2.10 12.84
CA LYS A 29 -9.18 2.92 13.74
C LYS A 29 -9.99 3.34 14.96
N ASP A 30 -11.21 3.81 14.75
CA ASP A 30 -12.09 4.23 15.83
C ASP A 30 -12.52 3.01 16.67
N LEU A 31 -12.81 1.88 16.03
CA LEU A 31 -13.07 0.61 16.70
C LEU A 31 -11.88 0.15 17.56
N TRP A 32 -10.65 0.32 17.06
CA TRP A 32 -9.45 -0.01 17.82
C TRP A 32 -9.23 0.94 19.00
N CYS A 33 -9.46 2.24 18.83
CA CYS A 33 -9.43 3.20 19.92
C CYS A 33 -10.47 2.85 21.00
N LEU A 34 -11.70 2.48 20.63
CA LEU A 34 -12.73 2.04 21.57
C LEU A 34 -12.33 0.75 22.30
N TYR A 35 -11.75 -0.20 21.58
CA TYR A 35 -11.24 -1.45 22.15
C TYR A 35 -10.19 -1.20 23.25
N GLN A 36 -9.33 -0.21 23.06
CA GLN A 36 -8.31 0.20 24.02
C GLN A 36 -8.87 1.03 25.18
N ALA A 37 -9.80 1.95 24.91
CA ALA A 37 -10.26 2.96 25.85
C ALA A 37 -11.26 2.45 26.90
N SER A 38 -12.06 1.42 26.59
CA SER A 38 -13.12 0.95 27.49
C SER A 38 -13.19 -0.57 27.55
N SER A 39 -13.23 -1.13 28.76
CA SER A 39 -13.45 -2.56 29.00
C SER A 39 -14.85 -3.01 28.58
N GLU A 40 -15.87 -2.17 28.81
CA GLU A 40 -17.27 -2.45 28.47
C GLU A 40 -17.47 -2.45 26.94
N LEU A 41 -16.87 -1.50 26.21
CA LEU A 41 -16.96 -1.43 24.74
C LEU A 41 -16.02 -2.42 24.04
N ARG A 42 -15.04 -2.98 24.76
CA ARG A 42 -14.07 -3.92 24.20
C ARG A 42 -14.73 -5.11 23.54
N ILE A 43 -15.79 -5.67 24.14
CA ILE A 43 -16.49 -6.84 23.62
C ILE A 43 -17.19 -6.52 22.29
N PHE A 44 -17.89 -5.39 22.22
CA PHE A 44 -18.57 -4.93 21.01
C PHE A 44 -17.59 -4.60 19.90
N ALA A 45 -16.58 -3.77 20.20
CA ALA A 45 -15.50 -3.46 19.26
C ALA A 45 -14.82 -4.74 18.77
N SER A 46 -14.58 -5.70 19.68
CA SER A 46 -13.96 -6.98 19.30
C SER A 46 -14.83 -7.83 18.39
N THR A 47 -16.13 -7.81 18.61
CA THR A 47 -17.07 -8.55 17.78
C THR A 47 -17.09 -7.96 16.38
N VAL A 48 -17.20 -6.63 16.25
CA VAL A 48 -17.20 -5.93 14.95
C VAL A 48 -15.87 -6.10 14.20
N ILE A 49 -14.73 -5.97 14.89
CA ILE A 49 -13.41 -6.19 14.28
C ILE A 49 -13.29 -7.63 13.75
N ARG A 50 -13.81 -8.62 14.48
CA ARG A 50 -13.76 -10.02 14.05
C ARG A 50 -14.73 -10.33 12.91
N THR A 51 -15.95 -9.82 12.96
CA THR A 51 -17.00 -10.17 11.98
C THR A 51 -16.89 -9.34 10.70
N THR A 52 -16.72 -8.03 10.82
CA THR A 52 -16.69 -7.11 9.68
C THR A 52 -15.30 -7.08 9.03
N TRP A 53 -14.25 -7.02 9.84
CA TRP A 53 -12.87 -6.87 9.34
C TRP A 53 -12.12 -8.20 9.21
N LYS A 54 -12.71 -9.30 9.72
CA LYS A 54 -12.14 -10.67 9.70
C LYS A 54 -10.76 -10.75 10.37
N ILE A 55 -10.55 -9.98 11.44
CA ILE A 55 -9.28 -9.97 12.18
C ILE A 55 -9.45 -10.76 13.48
N ASP A 56 -8.56 -11.73 13.72
CA ASP A 56 -8.48 -12.38 15.02
C ASP A 56 -7.77 -11.47 16.04
N ILE A 57 -8.51 -11.09 17.07
CA ILE A 57 -8.12 -10.12 18.09
C ILE A 57 -7.21 -10.74 19.15
N LYS A 58 -7.09 -12.07 19.16
CA LYS A 58 -6.03 -12.74 19.91
C LYS A 58 -4.64 -12.22 19.52
N SER A 59 -4.48 -11.70 18.31
CA SER A 59 -3.29 -10.95 17.87
C SER A 59 -3.58 -9.45 17.84
N SER A 60 -3.39 -8.77 18.98
CA SER A 60 -3.49 -7.30 19.08
C SER A 60 -2.62 -6.58 18.04
N MET A 61 -1.48 -7.19 17.69
CA MET A 61 -0.57 -6.71 16.65
C MET A 61 -1.24 -6.58 15.28
N LYS A 62 -2.03 -7.57 14.82
CA LYS A 62 -2.67 -7.50 13.49
C LYS A 62 -3.64 -6.32 13.39
N VAL A 63 -4.38 -6.05 14.47
CA VAL A 63 -5.32 -4.92 14.51
C VAL A 63 -4.57 -3.58 14.58
N GLN A 64 -3.52 -3.50 15.41
CA GLN A 64 -2.65 -2.31 15.47
C GLN A 64 -2.01 -2.01 14.11
N CYS A 65 -1.49 -3.04 13.45
CA CYS A 65 -0.86 -2.92 12.14
C CYS A 65 -1.88 -2.42 11.11
N ARG A 66 -3.05 -3.07 10.98
CA ARG A 66 -4.07 -2.63 10.02
C ARG A 66 -4.59 -1.21 10.30
N THR A 67 -4.80 -0.86 11.57
CA THR A 67 -5.19 0.51 11.96
C THR A 67 -4.13 1.53 11.54
N ALA A 68 -2.86 1.21 11.75
CA ALA A 68 -1.76 2.08 11.35
C ALA A 68 -1.63 2.19 9.83
N LEU A 69 -1.84 1.10 9.08
CA LEU A 69 -1.82 1.11 7.62
C LEU A 69 -2.95 1.96 7.02
N ILE A 70 -4.15 1.92 7.61
CA ILE A 70 -5.26 2.80 7.21
C ILE A 70 -4.90 4.27 7.49
N ALA A 71 -4.33 4.57 8.66
CA ALA A 71 -3.92 5.93 8.98
C ALA A 71 -2.78 6.43 8.05
N LEU A 72 -1.84 5.56 7.68
CA LEU A 72 -0.79 5.87 6.69
C LEU A 72 -1.38 6.13 5.30
N GLN A 73 -2.43 5.42 4.91
CA GLN A 73 -3.15 5.68 3.66
C GLN A 73 -3.75 7.09 3.64
N GLU A 74 -4.35 7.54 4.75
CA GLU A 74 -4.89 8.91 4.84
C GLU A 74 -3.78 9.97 4.78
N ILE A 75 -2.60 9.70 5.35
CA ILE A 75 -1.42 10.56 5.19
C ILE A 75 -0.96 10.59 3.72
N ALA A 76 -0.94 9.45 3.03
CA ALA A 76 -0.55 9.38 1.63
C ALA A 76 -1.46 10.21 0.71
N LYS A 77 -2.77 10.25 0.98
CA LYS A 77 -3.72 11.12 0.25
C LYS A 77 -3.40 12.60 0.47
N GLN A 78 -3.08 13.00 1.70
CA GLN A 78 -2.74 14.40 2.02
C GLN A 78 -1.45 14.86 1.30
N ILE A 79 -0.48 13.96 1.08
CA ILE A 79 0.75 14.30 0.34
C ILE A 79 0.45 14.75 -1.10
N VAL A 80 -0.66 14.29 -1.68
CA VAL A 80 -1.05 14.59 -3.07
C VAL A 80 -1.91 15.84 -3.17
N GLU A 81 -2.70 16.12 -2.13
CA GLU A 81 -3.62 17.27 -2.07
C GLU A 81 -2.92 18.61 -1.77
N PHE A 82 -1.66 18.61 -1.34
CA PHE A 82 -0.85 19.82 -1.17
C PHE A 82 0.09 20.04 -2.37
N PRO A 83 -0.35 20.73 -3.45
CA PRO A 83 0.58 21.40 -4.32
C PRO A 83 1.18 22.57 -3.53
N VAL A 84 2.51 22.67 -3.56
CA VAL A 84 3.34 23.70 -2.92
C VAL A 84 2.68 25.10 -3.05
N THR A 85 2.01 25.57 -2.01
CA THR A 85 1.78 26.99 -1.82
C THR A 85 3.07 27.58 -1.29
N SER A 86 3.73 28.29 -2.19
CA SER A 86 4.78 29.27 -1.98
C SER A 86 4.57 30.11 -0.72
N ASP A 87 5.58 30.10 0.16
CA ASP A 87 6.11 31.27 0.87
C ASP A 87 7.49 30.84 1.42
N THR A 88 8.60 31.22 0.79
CA THR A 88 9.31 32.45 1.14
C THR A 88 10.21 32.92 -0.03
N LYS A 89 10.20 34.23 -0.26
CA LYS A 89 10.84 34.98 -1.36
C LYS A 89 12.39 34.93 -1.39
N LYS A 90 12.89 35.10 -2.64
CA LYS A 90 14.17 35.72 -3.12
C LYS A 90 15.45 34.85 -3.19
N GLN A 91 15.76 34.39 -4.41
CA GLN A 91 16.84 34.86 -5.32
C GLN A 91 16.89 33.89 -6.53
N ALA A 92 16.36 34.31 -7.69
CA ALA A 92 17.09 34.90 -8.83
C ALA A 92 17.87 33.87 -9.69
N ALA A 93 17.23 33.54 -10.83
CA ALA A 93 17.77 33.16 -12.15
C ALA A 93 18.85 32.08 -12.26
N ASP A 94 18.47 30.89 -12.75
CA ASP A 94 18.92 30.46 -14.08
C ASP A 94 18.03 29.35 -14.69
N ASN A 95 17.98 29.38 -16.02
CA ASN A 95 17.01 28.70 -16.89
C ASN A 95 17.30 27.21 -17.15
N ASN A 96 16.23 26.53 -17.60
CA ASN A 96 16.15 25.27 -18.37
C ASN A 96 16.01 23.92 -17.64
N ASN A 97 14.86 23.30 -17.92
CA ASN A 97 14.56 21.87 -18.03
C ASN A 97 14.86 20.98 -16.80
N ASN A 98 13.81 20.64 -16.04
CA ASN A 98 13.26 19.29 -16.03
C ASN A 98 12.02 19.14 -15.13
N LYS A 99 11.09 18.34 -15.65
CA LYS A 99 9.86 17.86 -15.03
C LYS A 99 10.25 16.85 -13.92
N THR A 100 10.67 17.33 -12.75
CA THR A 100 11.23 16.49 -11.66
C THR A 100 10.54 16.69 -10.31
N ASN A 101 9.22 16.82 -10.29
CA ASN A 101 8.46 16.90 -9.03
C ASN A 101 7.49 15.72 -8.91
N CYS A 102 7.99 14.52 -8.60
CA CYS A 102 7.16 13.49 -7.95
C CYS A 102 7.90 12.32 -7.27
N LEU A 103 9.24 12.23 -7.30
CA LEU A 103 9.95 11.08 -6.71
C LEU A 103 11.05 11.40 -5.71
N THR A 104 11.18 12.67 -5.31
CA THR A 104 12.01 13.11 -4.19
C THR A 104 11.15 13.71 -3.09
N VAL A 105 10.09 13.02 -2.67
CA VAL A 105 9.56 13.21 -1.32
C VAL A 105 10.52 12.49 -0.37
N VAL A 106 11.76 12.94 -0.31
CA VAL A 106 12.69 12.70 0.80
C VAL A 106 12.45 13.91 1.70
N GLY A 107 11.48 13.86 2.61
CA GLY A 107 11.32 14.99 3.54
C GLY A 107 10.02 15.12 4.32
N CYS A 108 8.87 14.62 3.84
CA CYS A 108 7.66 14.68 4.66
C CYS A 108 7.58 13.48 5.61
N ASN A 109 8.52 13.39 6.55
CA ASN A 109 8.34 12.58 7.75
C ASN A 109 7.40 13.35 8.67
N SER A 110 6.09 13.37 8.39
CA SER A 110 5.17 13.95 9.36
C SER A 110 5.35 13.19 10.68
N GLU A 111 5.41 13.88 11.82
CA GLU A 111 5.53 13.24 13.14
C GLU A 111 4.47 12.14 13.34
N LYS A 112 3.30 12.31 12.68
CA LYS A 112 2.23 11.33 12.59
C LYS A 112 2.65 10.04 11.87
N GLU A 113 3.31 10.13 10.72
CA GLU A 113 3.85 8.96 9.99
C GLU A 113 4.86 8.21 10.87
N GLN A 114 5.79 8.95 11.51
CA GLN A 114 6.79 8.34 12.39
C GLN A 114 6.15 7.65 13.60
N ALA A 115 5.15 8.27 14.24
CA ALA A 115 4.43 7.68 15.36
C ALA A 115 3.71 6.38 14.96
N LEU A 116 3.15 6.31 13.74
CA LEU A 116 2.53 5.10 13.22
C LEU A 116 3.56 4.01 12.95
N HIS A 117 4.71 4.34 12.37
CA HIS A 117 5.81 3.39 12.19
C HIS A 117 6.26 2.81 13.52
N GLN A 118 6.48 3.67 14.53
CA GLN A 118 6.88 3.23 15.87
C GLN A 118 5.84 2.36 16.56
N LYS A 119 4.54 2.64 16.35
CA LYS A 119 3.46 1.76 16.83
C LYS A 119 3.57 0.36 16.24
N ILE A 120 3.81 0.22 14.94
CA ILE A 120 3.95 -1.09 14.29
C ILE A 120 5.21 -1.80 14.82
N ILE A 121 6.35 -1.12 14.85
CA ILE A 121 7.62 -1.67 15.33
C ILE A 121 7.50 -2.15 16.79
N SER A 122 6.95 -1.31 17.66
CA SER A 122 6.75 -1.67 19.07
C SER A 122 5.84 -2.89 19.24
N GLY A 123 4.80 -3.03 18.41
CA GLY A 123 3.91 -4.20 18.42
C GLY A 123 4.59 -5.50 17.96
N ILE A 124 5.60 -5.40 17.07
CA ILE A 124 6.44 -6.55 16.71
C ILE A 124 7.33 -6.93 17.90
N SER A 125 7.95 -5.94 18.54
CA SER A 125 8.89 -6.13 19.66
C SER A 125 8.22 -6.41 21.02
N SER A 126 6.91 -6.21 21.17
CA SER A 126 6.25 -6.15 22.49
C SER A 126 6.14 -7.50 23.21
N TYR A 127 6.64 -8.59 22.64
CA TYR A 127 6.47 -9.92 23.21
C TYR A 127 7.82 -10.58 23.48
N LYS A 128 8.18 -10.63 24.76
CA LYS A 128 9.34 -11.38 25.25
C LYS A 128 8.90 -12.76 25.68
N HIS A 129 9.32 -13.78 24.95
CA HIS A 129 9.27 -15.15 25.45
C HIS A 129 10.41 -15.37 26.44
N LYS A 130 10.21 -16.26 27.42
CA LYS A 130 11.27 -16.67 28.38
C LYS A 130 12.43 -17.43 27.70
N TYR A 131 12.26 -17.87 26.45
CA TYR A 131 13.22 -18.65 25.68
C TYR A 131 13.59 -17.94 24.37
N VAL A 132 14.88 -17.66 24.20
CA VAL A 132 15.45 -16.87 23.08
C VAL A 132 15.10 -17.46 21.70
N LEU A 133 15.13 -18.78 21.54
CA LEU A 133 14.80 -19.43 20.25
C LEU A 133 13.31 -19.29 19.86
N ILE A 134 12.42 -19.24 20.85
CA ILE A 134 10.98 -19.05 20.61
C ILE A 134 10.70 -17.57 20.30
N GLU A 135 11.44 -16.66 20.94
CA GLU A 135 11.41 -15.22 20.64
C GLU A 135 11.85 -14.94 19.19
N ASP A 136 12.93 -15.56 18.71
CA ASP A 136 13.40 -15.41 17.32
C ASP A 136 12.42 -15.93 16.26
N ILE A 137 11.71 -17.03 16.55
CA ILE A 137 10.69 -17.58 15.66
C ILE A 137 9.46 -16.67 15.65
N ASP A 138 9.05 -16.17 16.82
CA ASP A 138 7.90 -15.28 16.94
C ASP A 138 8.14 -13.94 16.24
N ILE A 139 9.31 -13.31 16.43
CA ILE A 139 9.69 -12.06 15.76
C ILE A 139 9.67 -12.23 14.24
N ARG A 140 10.26 -13.31 13.70
CA ARG A 140 10.21 -13.59 12.25
C ARG A 140 8.78 -13.76 11.74
N ASN A 141 7.94 -14.50 12.45
CA ASN A 141 6.53 -14.68 12.06
C ASN A 141 5.73 -13.38 12.10
N ARG A 142 6.03 -12.49 13.05
CA ARG A 142 5.43 -11.16 13.14
C ARG A 142 5.91 -10.25 12.02
N ILE A 143 7.20 -10.26 11.70
CA ILE A 143 7.75 -9.54 10.55
C ILE A 143 7.07 -10.00 9.27
N ARG A 144 6.98 -11.31 9.02
CA ARG A 144 6.25 -11.88 7.87
C ARG A 144 4.82 -11.37 7.81
N THR A 145 4.09 -11.49 8.93
CA THR A 145 2.71 -10.99 9.04
C THR A 145 2.60 -9.49 8.73
N ALA A 146 3.55 -8.67 9.20
CA ALA A 146 3.56 -7.25 8.92
C ALA A 146 3.80 -6.98 7.44
N VAL A 147 4.76 -7.66 6.82
CA VAL A 147 5.04 -7.56 5.37
C VAL A 147 3.84 -8.00 4.54
N ASP A 148 3.16 -9.09 4.92
CA ASP A 148 1.94 -9.56 4.26
C ASP A 148 0.81 -8.51 4.32
N LEU A 149 0.64 -7.88 5.49
CA LEU A 149 -0.36 -6.83 5.67
C LEU A 149 -0.04 -5.56 4.88
N ILE A 150 1.24 -5.17 4.83
CA ILE A 150 1.74 -4.04 4.04
C ILE A 150 1.52 -4.32 2.55
N PHE A 151 1.94 -5.49 2.06
CA PHE A 151 1.72 -5.93 0.69
C PHE A 151 0.24 -5.91 0.34
N HIS A 152 -0.61 -6.46 1.22
CA HIS A 152 -2.04 -6.51 1.00
C HIS A 152 -2.65 -5.10 0.85
N HIS A 153 -2.23 -4.14 1.69
CA HIS A 153 -2.69 -2.76 1.58
C HIS A 153 -2.16 -2.06 0.32
N ALA A 154 -0.86 -2.20 0.06
CA ALA A 154 -0.21 -1.59 -1.10
C ALA A 154 -0.79 -2.08 -2.43
N VAL A 155 -1.17 -3.36 -2.53
CA VAL A 155 -1.66 -3.97 -3.77
C VAL A 155 -3.19 -3.99 -3.84
N PHE A 156 -3.86 -4.69 -2.92
CA PHE A 156 -5.30 -4.94 -3.05
C PHE A 156 -6.14 -3.76 -2.60
N VAL A 157 -5.81 -3.13 -1.47
CA VAL A 157 -6.56 -1.95 -1.00
C VAL A 157 -6.37 -0.80 -1.97
N SER A 158 -5.14 -0.55 -2.42
CA SER A 158 -4.84 0.42 -3.49
C SER A 158 -5.65 0.16 -4.76
N ALA A 159 -5.73 -1.10 -5.22
CA ALA A 159 -6.52 -1.46 -6.40
C ALA A 159 -8.03 -1.22 -6.23
N ILE A 160 -8.57 -1.53 -5.06
CA ILE A 160 -9.99 -1.26 -4.76
C ILE A 160 -10.26 0.25 -4.78
N ILE A 161 -9.35 1.05 -4.23
CA ILE A 161 -9.46 2.52 -4.27
C ILE A 161 -9.43 3.01 -5.72
N ARG A 162 -8.49 2.51 -6.55
CA ARG A 162 -8.43 2.81 -8.00
C ARG A 162 -9.75 2.50 -8.70
N CYS A 163 -10.31 1.31 -8.45
CA CYS A 163 -11.59 0.91 -9.03
C CYS A 163 -12.76 1.80 -8.60
N ARG A 164 -12.77 2.28 -7.35
CA ARG A 164 -13.86 3.12 -6.81
C ARG A 164 -13.81 4.56 -7.30
N HIS A 165 -12.61 5.10 -7.54
CA HIS A 165 -12.44 6.46 -8.06
C HIS A 165 -12.53 6.50 -9.60
N GLY A 166 -12.33 5.36 -10.26
CA GLY A 166 -12.40 5.18 -11.70
C GLY A 166 -13.78 4.82 -12.29
N CYS A 167 -14.91 5.37 -11.79
CA CYS A 167 -16.16 5.47 -12.56
C CYS A 167 -17.29 6.24 -11.84
N PRO A 168 -18.10 7.00 -12.60
CA PRO A 168 -19.53 6.77 -12.67
C PRO A 168 -19.87 6.20 -14.05
N LEU A 169 -20.78 5.22 -14.08
CA LEU A 169 -21.31 4.52 -15.26
C LEU A 169 -20.97 5.16 -16.63
N SER A 170 -20.22 4.44 -17.48
CA SER A 170 -20.46 4.28 -18.93
C SER A 170 -19.15 4.13 -19.71
N ASN A 171 -19.16 3.08 -20.54
CA ASN A 171 -18.39 2.88 -21.76
C ASN A 171 -16.87 2.65 -21.70
N ALA A 172 -16.54 1.39 -21.99
CA ALA A 172 -15.48 0.94 -22.88
C ALA A 172 -14.09 1.55 -22.68
N CYS A 173 -13.14 0.72 -22.24
CA CYS A 173 -11.73 0.78 -22.65
C CYS A 173 -11.18 2.21 -22.91
N SER A 174 -11.25 3.13 -21.93
CA SER A 174 -10.73 4.49 -22.12
C SER A 174 -9.22 4.59 -21.87
N TRP A 175 -8.49 3.54 -22.27
CA TRP A 175 -7.07 3.63 -22.61
C TRP A 175 -6.89 4.12 -24.06
N ALA A 176 -8.00 4.39 -24.78
CA ALA A 176 -8.00 4.71 -26.20
C ALA A 176 -8.22 6.19 -26.58
N ASN A 177 -8.77 7.06 -25.72
CA ASN A 177 -9.07 8.45 -26.15
C ASN A 177 -8.36 9.49 -25.27
N ASN A 178 -7.34 10.12 -25.87
CA ASN A 178 -6.85 11.42 -25.46
C ASN A 178 -7.83 12.50 -25.96
N SER A 179 -8.43 13.25 -25.06
CA SER A 179 -8.60 14.70 -25.19
C SER A 179 -9.11 15.33 -23.88
N SER A 180 -8.42 16.39 -23.48
CA SER A 180 -8.87 17.47 -22.58
C SER A 180 -9.48 17.07 -21.22
N THR A 181 -8.66 16.55 -20.30
CA THR A 181 -8.78 16.74 -18.82
C THR A 181 -7.47 16.25 -18.16
N GLU A 182 -6.34 16.81 -18.60
CA GLU A 182 -4.99 16.35 -18.24
C GLU A 182 -4.62 16.58 -16.76
N THR A 183 -5.35 17.42 -16.03
CA THR A 183 -5.03 17.77 -14.63
C THR A 183 -5.59 16.82 -13.59
N ARG A 184 -6.60 15.99 -13.93
CA ARG A 184 -7.26 15.09 -12.94
C ARG A 184 -6.74 13.66 -13.00
N LYS A 185 -6.34 13.17 -14.18
CA LYS A 185 -5.78 11.82 -14.35
C LYS A 185 -4.36 11.67 -13.76
N THR A 186 -3.57 12.74 -13.72
CA THR A 186 -2.22 12.72 -13.12
C THR A 186 -2.29 12.55 -11.60
N ASN A 187 -3.19 13.29 -10.95
CA ASN A 187 -3.28 13.34 -9.49
C ASN A 187 -3.65 11.98 -8.87
N ASP A 188 -4.56 11.21 -9.50
CA ASP A 188 -4.94 9.89 -8.98
C ASP A 188 -3.79 8.88 -9.09
N SER A 189 -3.07 8.89 -10.23
CA SER A 189 -1.87 8.06 -10.41
C SER A 189 -0.79 8.40 -9.38
N ASP A 190 -0.60 9.69 -9.10
CA ASP A 190 0.38 10.17 -8.14
C ASP A 190 -0.01 9.79 -6.69
N ALA A 191 -1.30 9.76 -6.36
CA ALA A 191 -1.78 9.30 -5.06
C ALA A 191 -1.49 7.83 -4.79
N HIS A 192 -1.69 6.98 -5.79
CA HIS A 192 -1.39 5.57 -5.60
C HIS A 192 0.12 5.27 -5.54
N ARG A 193 0.93 6.04 -6.26
CA ARG A 193 2.39 5.99 -6.13
C ARG A 193 2.85 6.50 -4.78
N ALA A 194 2.27 7.58 -4.27
CA ALA A 194 2.54 8.11 -2.93
C ALA A 194 2.25 7.05 -1.86
N LEU A 195 1.14 6.31 -1.98
CA LEU A 195 0.82 5.19 -1.08
C LEU A 195 1.90 4.11 -1.12
N ALA A 196 2.33 3.68 -2.31
CA ALA A 196 3.40 2.70 -2.45
C ALA A 196 4.72 3.17 -1.79
N VAL A 197 5.07 4.45 -1.98
CA VAL A 197 6.26 5.06 -1.34
C VAL A 197 6.14 5.05 0.18
N VAL A 198 5.00 5.42 0.75
CA VAL A 198 4.78 5.40 2.21
C VAL A 198 4.89 3.97 2.76
N MET A 199 4.31 2.99 2.08
CA MET A 199 4.40 1.57 2.47
C MET A 199 5.85 1.07 2.43
N VAL A 200 6.63 1.49 1.44
CA VAL A 200 8.06 1.16 1.34
C VAL A 200 8.88 1.85 2.42
N ARG A 201 8.58 3.10 2.79
CA ARG A 201 9.25 3.75 3.93
C ARG A 201 9.02 3.00 5.23
N LEU A 202 7.81 2.48 5.45
CA LEU A 202 7.54 1.61 6.59
C LEU A 202 8.41 0.35 6.54
N LEU A 203 8.54 -0.30 5.38
CA LEU A 203 9.42 -1.46 5.22
C LEU A 203 10.90 -1.12 5.49
N ILE A 204 11.39 0.03 5.03
CA ILE A 204 12.76 0.51 5.32
C ILE A 204 12.94 0.73 6.83
N LYS A 205 11.92 1.27 7.51
CA LYS A 205 11.97 1.47 8.97
C LYS A 205 11.91 0.16 9.73
N LEU A 206 11.17 -0.84 9.24
CA LEU A 206 11.19 -2.20 9.77
C LEU A 206 12.58 -2.82 9.61
N ASP A 207 13.17 -2.70 8.43
CA ASP A 207 14.52 -3.21 8.13
C ASP A 207 15.58 -2.62 9.08
N ALA A 208 15.56 -1.29 9.24
CA ALA A 208 16.46 -0.60 10.15
C ALA A 208 16.24 -0.95 11.64
N SER A 209 15.01 -1.30 12.03
CA SER A 209 14.68 -1.67 13.41
C SER A 209 15.00 -3.13 13.73
N PHE A 210 15.12 -3.98 12.71
CA PHE A 210 15.31 -5.42 12.81
C PHE A 210 16.45 -5.89 11.88
N PRO A 211 17.68 -5.37 12.03
CA PRO A 211 18.77 -5.61 11.07
C PRO A 211 19.15 -7.09 10.93
N SER A 212 19.00 -7.89 12.00
CA SER A 212 19.22 -9.35 11.97
C SER A 212 18.21 -10.11 11.10
N TYR A 213 17.10 -9.47 10.73
CA TYR A 213 15.99 -10.05 9.97
C TYR A 213 15.73 -9.30 8.65
N CYS A 214 16.66 -8.48 8.18
CA CYS A 214 16.52 -7.72 6.92
C CYS A 214 16.16 -8.61 5.72
N ARG A 215 16.82 -9.77 5.63
CA ARG A 215 16.54 -10.80 4.61
C ARG A 215 15.11 -11.31 4.68
N GLU A 216 14.54 -11.42 5.88
CA GLU A 216 13.15 -11.88 6.06
C GLU A 216 12.17 -10.92 5.39
N ILE A 217 12.40 -9.60 5.52
CA ILE A 217 11.55 -8.58 4.90
C ILE A 217 11.65 -8.66 3.38
N THR A 218 12.87 -8.67 2.84
CA THR A 218 13.13 -8.75 1.39
C THR A 218 12.53 -10.02 0.77
N TYR A 219 12.82 -11.20 1.34
CA TYR A 219 12.34 -12.46 0.78
C TYR A 219 10.83 -12.62 0.92
N THR A 220 10.24 -12.25 2.06
CA THR A 220 8.78 -12.31 2.22
C THR A 220 8.08 -11.39 1.21
N LEU A 221 8.61 -10.18 0.99
CA LEU A 221 8.04 -9.27 -0.01
C LEU A 221 8.16 -9.83 -1.43
N ALA A 222 9.33 -10.37 -1.78
CA ALA A 222 9.58 -10.98 -3.09
C ALA A 222 8.66 -12.19 -3.34
N ASP A 223 8.49 -13.06 -2.34
CA ASP A 223 7.60 -14.22 -2.41
C ASP A 223 6.13 -13.80 -2.58
N ASN A 224 5.70 -12.77 -1.85
CA ASN A 224 4.35 -12.20 -2.01
C ASN A 224 4.11 -11.64 -3.41
N ILE A 225 5.08 -10.92 -3.98
CA ILE A 225 5.02 -10.42 -5.37
C ILE A 225 4.92 -11.59 -6.35
N LYS A 226 5.78 -12.60 -6.21
CA LYS A 226 5.79 -13.76 -7.10
C LYS A 226 4.47 -14.53 -7.05
N ALA A 227 4.00 -14.87 -5.85
CA ALA A 227 2.74 -15.58 -5.65
C ALA A 227 1.55 -14.78 -6.18
N PHE A 228 1.54 -13.45 -5.97
CA PHE A 228 0.51 -12.57 -6.52
C PHE A 228 0.52 -12.57 -8.04
N LEU A 229 1.67 -12.42 -8.69
CA LEU A 229 1.75 -12.37 -10.15
C LEU A 229 1.34 -13.69 -10.78
N GLU A 230 1.74 -14.82 -10.19
CA GLU A 230 1.27 -16.15 -10.59
C GLU A 230 -0.25 -16.26 -10.48
N TYR A 231 -0.83 -15.87 -9.35
CA TYR A 231 -2.28 -15.81 -9.16
C TYR A 231 -2.98 -14.92 -10.19
N THR A 232 -2.45 -13.72 -10.47
CA THR A 232 -3.04 -12.83 -11.47
C THR A 232 -2.93 -13.37 -12.88
N GLY A 233 -1.87 -14.14 -13.20
CA GLY A 233 -1.74 -14.84 -14.47
C GLY A 233 -2.87 -15.84 -14.68
N TYR A 234 -3.16 -16.68 -13.69
CA TYR A 234 -4.31 -17.59 -13.75
C TYR A 234 -5.64 -16.84 -13.87
N LYS A 235 -5.77 -15.70 -13.18
CA LYS A 235 -6.98 -14.88 -13.27
C LYS A 235 -7.19 -14.26 -14.65
N LEU A 236 -6.13 -13.77 -15.29
CA LEU A 236 -6.20 -13.17 -16.64
C LEU A 236 -6.52 -14.20 -17.71
N LEU A 237 -6.12 -15.46 -17.52
CA LEU A 237 -6.45 -16.57 -18.43
C LEU A 237 -7.89 -17.11 -18.23
N ALA A 238 -8.48 -16.88 -17.06
CA ALA A 238 -9.85 -17.29 -16.78
C ALA A 238 -10.85 -16.33 -17.47
N ASN A 239 -11.98 -16.87 -17.97
CA ASN A 239 -13.09 -16.05 -18.47
C ASN A 239 -13.75 -15.27 -17.31
N GLN A 240 -13.28 -14.05 -17.08
CA GLN A 240 -13.76 -13.18 -16.01
C GLN A 240 -14.71 -12.10 -16.52
N SER A 241 -15.56 -11.61 -15.63
CA SER A 241 -16.32 -10.39 -15.90
C SER A 241 -15.37 -9.20 -16.10
N GLN A 242 -15.79 -8.24 -16.94
CA GLN A 242 -15.02 -7.04 -17.23
C GLN A 242 -14.59 -6.28 -15.96
N GLN A 243 -15.46 -6.24 -14.94
CA GLN A 243 -15.16 -5.61 -13.65
C GLN A 243 -14.03 -6.33 -12.89
N THR A 244 -14.02 -7.66 -12.91
CA THR A 244 -12.99 -8.46 -12.23
C THR A 244 -11.65 -8.36 -12.97
N GLN A 245 -11.70 -8.32 -14.30
CA GLN A 245 -10.52 -8.07 -15.13
C GLN A 245 -9.92 -6.68 -14.85
N GLN A 246 -10.75 -5.65 -14.77
CA GLN A 246 -10.30 -4.29 -14.45
C GLN A 246 -9.66 -4.21 -13.05
N LEU A 247 -10.26 -4.84 -12.03
CA LEU A 247 -9.67 -4.91 -10.69
C LEU A 247 -8.32 -5.64 -10.70
N THR A 248 -8.20 -6.70 -11.50
CA THR A 248 -6.94 -7.44 -11.66
C THR A 248 -5.86 -6.55 -12.27
N LEU A 249 -6.17 -5.80 -13.33
CA LEU A 249 -5.23 -4.85 -13.94
C LEU A 249 -4.82 -3.72 -12.98
N HIS A 250 -5.76 -3.17 -12.20
CA HIS A 250 -5.42 -2.18 -11.16
C HIS A 250 -4.54 -2.77 -10.07
N SER A 251 -4.75 -4.04 -9.70
CA SER A 251 -3.89 -4.74 -8.73
C SER A 251 -2.49 -4.98 -9.28
N ILE A 252 -2.35 -5.36 -10.55
CA ILE A 252 -1.05 -5.50 -11.21
C ILE A 252 -0.32 -4.15 -11.23
N SER A 253 -1.01 -3.08 -11.61
CA SER A 253 -0.43 -1.74 -11.60
C SER A 253 0.01 -1.31 -10.18
N ALA A 254 -0.79 -1.58 -9.15
CA ALA A 254 -0.42 -1.29 -7.77
C ALA A 254 0.79 -2.11 -7.29
N CYS A 255 0.89 -3.37 -7.72
CA CYS A 255 2.07 -4.21 -7.45
C CYS A 255 3.33 -3.62 -8.10
N PHE A 256 3.25 -3.13 -9.34
CA PHE A 256 4.40 -2.50 -10.01
C PHE A 256 4.82 -1.17 -9.36
N ASP A 257 3.87 -0.38 -8.87
CA ASP A 257 4.18 0.83 -8.10
C ASP A 257 4.92 0.47 -6.80
N LEU A 258 4.48 -0.58 -6.10
CA LEU A 258 5.16 -1.10 -4.92
C LEU A 258 6.56 -1.63 -5.25
N MET A 259 6.71 -2.40 -6.34
CA MET A 259 8.00 -2.94 -6.79
C MET A 259 8.99 -1.82 -7.13
N GLY A 260 8.54 -0.82 -7.90
CA GLY A 260 9.35 0.34 -8.26
C GLY A 260 9.79 1.12 -7.02
N ALA A 261 8.86 1.41 -6.12
CA ALA A 261 9.19 2.08 -4.85
C ALA A 261 10.14 1.24 -3.99
N ALA A 262 9.93 -0.08 -3.87
CA ALA A 262 10.76 -0.96 -3.05
C ALA A 262 12.17 -1.13 -3.59
N PHE A 263 12.34 -1.08 -4.92
CA PHE A 263 13.65 -1.01 -5.54
C PHE A 263 14.35 0.32 -5.26
N VAL A 264 13.62 1.45 -5.36
CA VAL A 264 14.16 2.77 -4.98
C VAL A 264 14.54 2.81 -3.49
N GLY A 265 13.76 2.13 -2.66
CA GLY A 265 14.03 1.92 -1.24
C GLY A 265 15.17 0.95 -0.94
N LYS A 266 15.79 0.34 -1.97
CA LYS A 266 16.83 -0.70 -1.85
C LYS A 266 16.42 -1.93 -1.04
N ILE A 267 15.12 -2.20 -0.92
CA ILE A 267 14.60 -3.43 -0.29
C ILE A 267 14.66 -4.58 -1.29
N LEU A 268 14.29 -4.30 -2.55
CA LEU A 268 14.37 -5.23 -3.66
C LEU A 268 15.56 -4.88 -4.56
N GLY A 269 16.07 -5.91 -5.25
CA GLY A 269 17.16 -5.79 -6.21
C GLY A 269 16.75 -6.41 -7.54
N ASP A 270 17.58 -6.26 -8.58
CA ASP A 270 17.29 -6.71 -9.94
C ASP A 270 16.85 -8.19 -9.97
N ASN A 271 17.56 -9.08 -9.26
CA ASN A 271 17.27 -10.52 -9.18
C ASN A 271 15.89 -10.86 -8.59
N HIS A 272 15.34 -10.01 -7.73
CA HIS A 272 14.03 -10.24 -7.10
C HIS A 272 12.87 -9.87 -8.04
N VAL A 273 13.13 -8.97 -8.99
CA VAL A 273 12.09 -8.34 -9.82
C VAL A 273 12.10 -8.87 -11.26
N ASP A 274 13.25 -9.33 -11.76
CA ASP A 274 13.42 -9.74 -13.16
C ASP A 274 12.39 -10.79 -13.61
N CYS A 275 12.37 -11.95 -12.95
CA CYS A 275 11.42 -13.03 -13.28
C CYS A 275 9.95 -12.59 -13.18
N ALA A 276 9.64 -11.73 -12.21
CA ALA A 276 8.30 -11.19 -12.00
C ALA A 276 7.86 -10.28 -13.17
N VAL A 277 8.75 -9.41 -13.63
CA VAL A 277 8.49 -8.52 -14.77
C VAL A 277 8.38 -9.31 -16.07
N GLN A 278 9.33 -10.20 -16.34
CA GLN A 278 9.30 -11.07 -17.53
C GLN A 278 7.98 -11.85 -17.61
N ARG A 279 7.60 -12.50 -16.51
CA ARG A 279 6.35 -13.29 -16.46
C ARG A 279 5.11 -12.42 -16.69
N THR A 280 5.09 -11.22 -16.13
CA THR A 280 3.98 -10.28 -16.34
C THR A 280 3.92 -9.84 -17.81
N CYS A 281 5.07 -9.59 -18.45
CA CYS A 281 5.14 -9.25 -19.86
C CYS A 281 4.65 -10.38 -20.78
N GLU A 282 4.88 -11.64 -20.43
CA GLU A 282 4.35 -12.80 -21.15
C GLU A 282 2.83 -12.93 -21.00
N LEU A 283 2.31 -12.67 -19.80
CA LEU A 283 0.88 -12.77 -19.48
C LEU A 283 0.06 -11.63 -20.10
N LEU A 284 0.63 -10.43 -20.15
CA LEU A 284 0.03 -9.25 -20.80
C LEU A 284 0.28 -9.32 -22.31
N GLY A 285 -0.59 -10.05 -23.01
CA GLY A 285 -0.55 -10.19 -24.46
C GLY A 285 -0.88 -8.90 -25.24
N ALA A 286 -0.92 -9.02 -26.57
CA ALA A 286 -1.11 -7.89 -27.50
C ALA A 286 -2.39 -7.07 -27.25
N SER A 287 -3.46 -7.71 -26.75
CA SER A 287 -4.71 -7.03 -26.39
C SER A 287 -4.56 -6.02 -25.24
N THR A 288 -3.51 -6.16 -24.44
CA THR A 288 -3.14 -5.26 -23.34
C THR A 288 -1.87 -4.46 -23.64
N GLY A 289 -1.44 -4.34 -24.90
CA GLY A 289 -0.17 -3.71 -25.28
C GLY A 289 0.01 -2.29 -24.72
N LYS A 290 -1.02 -1.44 -24.80
CA LYS A 290 -1.01 -0.09 -24.20
C LYS A 290 -0.87 -0.13 -22.66
N PHE A 291 -1.53 -1.10 -22.01
CA PHE A 291 -1.42 -1.34 -20.58
C PHE A 291 -0.01 -1.72 -20.17
N LYS A 292 0.54 -2.70 -20.86
CA LYS A 292 1.91 -3.15 -20.66
C LYS A 292 2.92 -2.01 -20.88
N SER A 293 2.78 -1.24 -21.94
CA SER A 293 3.69 -0.13 -22.25
C SER A 293 3.71 0.94 -21.16
N ILE A 294 2.53 1.38 -20.69
CA ILE A 294 2.43 2.37 -19.59
C ILE A 294 3.01 1.81 -18.29
N LEU A 295 2.67 0.57 -17.96
CA LEU A 295 3.15 -0.11 -16.76
C LEU A 295 4.69 -0.18 -16.73
N LEU A 296 5.28 -0.59 -17.84
CA LEU A 296 6.74 -0.72 -17.99
C LEU A 296 7.44 0.63 -18.02
N THR A 297 6.86 1.64 -18.66
CA THR A 297 7.41 3.01 -18.69
C THR A 297 7.46 3.58 -17.28
N ASN A 298 6.37 3.47 -16.51
CA ASN A 298 6.32 3.95 -15.13
C ASN A 298 7.35 3.23 -14.24
N LEU A 299 7.52 1.93 -14.43
CA LEU A 299 8.53 1.15 -13.69
C LEU A 299 9.96 1.59 -14.06
N LEU A 300 10.23 1.79 -15.35
CA LEU A 300 11.52 2.25 -15.84
C LEU A 300 11.85 3.66 -15.33
N ASP A 301 10.88 4.58 -15.32
CA ASP A 301 11.05 5.93 -14.79
C ASP A 301 11.46 5.91 -13.31
N ASN A 302 10.82 5.05 -12.49
CA ASN A 302 11.20 4.88 -11.09
C ASN A 302 12.64 4.35 -10.94
N TRP A 303 13.08 3.47 -11.82
CA TRP A 303 14.44 2.92 -11.80
C TRP A 303 15.51 3.87 -12.29
N LEU A 304 15.20 4.69 -13.30
CA LEU A 304 16.09 5.71 -13.83
C LEU A 304 16.44 6.77 -12.78
N VAL A 305 15.53 7.05 -11.84
CA VAL A 305 15.77 8.00 -10.73
C VAL A 305 16.90 7.54 -9.79
N MET A 306 17.12 6.23 -9.62
CA MET A 306 18.07 5.68 -8.64
C MET A 306 19.49 5.45 -9.17
N LYS A 307 19.63 5.12 -10.46
CA LYS A 307 20.93 4.81 -11.06
C LYS A 307 21.26 5.89 -12.08
N ARG A 308 22.16 6.84 -11.76
CA ARG A 308 22.73 7.75 -12.78
C ARG A 308 23.57 7.03 -13.85
N GLU A 309 23.70 5.70 -13.74
CA GLU A 309 24.42 4.80 -14.65
C GLU A 309 23.46 3.81 -15.37
N VAL A 310 22.23 4.22 -15.70
CA VAL A 310 21.24 3.33 -16.37
C VAL A 310 21.59 3.11 -17.83
N GLY A 311 22.35 2.04 -18.06
CA GLY A 311 22.48 1.41 -19.36
C GLY A 311 22.80 -0.09 -19.29
N THR A 312 23.17 -0.62 -18.13
CA THR A 312 23.88 -1.90 -18.04
C THR A 312 23.11 -3.06 -17.38
N SER A 313 21.95 -2.84 -16.73
CA SER A 313 21.18 -3.98 -16.21
C SER A 313 20.37 -4.64 -17.33
N GLU A 314 20.47 -5.96 -17.44
CA GLU A 314 19.75 -6.76 -18.43
C GLU A 314 18.23 -6.55 -18.34
N LEU A 315 17.70 -6.35 -17.13
CA LEU A 315 16.28 -6.04 -16.91
C LEU A 315 15.87 -4.70 -17.53
N CYS A 316 16.68 -3.64 -17.39
CA CYS A 316 16.40 -2.35 -18.03
C CYS A 316 16.41 -2.48 -19.56
N ARG A 317 17.36 -3.25 -20.11
CA ARG A 317 17.44 -3.52 -21.56
C ARG A 317 16.22 -4.29 -22.05
N TYR A 318 15.83 -5.35 -21.35
CA TYR A 318 14.64 -6.14 -21.64
C TYR A 318 13.38 -5.26 -21.68
N ILE A 319 13.23 -4.37 -20.69
CA ILE A 319 12.05 -3.51 -20.58
C ILE A 319 11.96 -2.49 -21.70
N LYS A 320 13.09 -1.86 -22.08
CA LYS A 320 13.12 -0.96 -23.24
C LYS A 320 12.65 -1.66 -24.51
N VAL A 321 13.16 -2.87 -24.75
CA VAL A 321 12.76 -3.71 -25.90
C VAL A 321 11.26 -4.05 -25.84
N GLU A 322 10.73 -4.40 -24.66
CA GLU A 322 9.30 -4.68 -24.51
C GLU A 322 8.41 -3.43 -24.67
N ILE A 323 8.88 -2.24 -24.29
CA ILE A 323 8.16 -0.99 -24.56
C ILE A 323 8.12 -0.73 -26.06
N GLU A 324 9.24 -0.86 -26.76
CA GLU A 324 9.35 -0.66 -28.22
C GLU A 324 8.46 -1.61 -29.03
N LYS A 325 8.31 -2.87 -28.60
CA LYS A 325 7.39 -3.82 -29.24
C LYS A 325 5.91 -3.44 -29.14
N ASN A 326 5.55 -2.58 -28.18
CA ASN A 326 4.17 -2.22 -27.86
C ASN A 326 3.86 -0.74 -28.13
N ALA A 327 4.80 0.01 -28.70
CA ALA A 327 4.65 1.40 -29.17
C ALA A 327 4.03 1.43 -30.58
#